data_AF-A0A819IRT7-F1
#
_entry.id   AF-A0A819IRT7-F1
#
_cell.length_a   1.000
_cell.length_b   1.000
_cell.length_c   1.000
_cell.angle_alpha   90.00
_cell.angle_beta   90.00
_cell.angle_gamma   90.00
#
_symmetry.space_group_name_H-M   'P 1'
#
loop_
_entity.id
_entity.type
_entity.pdbx_description
1 polymer ?
#
loop_
_entity_poly.entity_id
_entity_poly.type
_entity_poly.pdbx_seq_one_letter_code
_entity_poly.pdbx_strand_id
1 'polypeptide(L)' 'KSVNYMENLPNEIFYEMFDFLDGYDIYQAFSNLNNRFENLINSSLLMTIQISSSTTLDSRYKHFLDSNKH' A
#
# COMPACT_ATOMS: atom_id res chain seq x y z
N LYS A 1 5.36 15.44 -24.18
CA LYS A 1 5.40 14.26 -23.28
C LYS A 1 5.86 14.76 -21.92
N SER A 2 5.02 14.72 -20.90
CA SER A 2 5.46 15.02 -19.53
C SER A 2 6.45 13.93 -19.13
N VAL A 3 7.67 14.31 -18.75
CA VAL A 3 8.62 13.36 -18.17
C VAL A 3 8.12 13.10 -16.76
N ASN A 4 7.60 11.90 -16.49
CA ASN A 4 7.10 11.55 -15.17
C ASN A 4 8.32 11.21 -14.29
N TYR A 5 9.02 12.23 -13.80
CA TYR A 5 10.27 12.09 -13.04
C TYR A 5 10.12 11.23 -11.77
N MET A 6 8.89 11.17 -11.24
CA MET A 6 8.54 10.30 -10.12
C MET A 6 8.86 8.82 -10.40
N GLU A 7 8.50 8.30 -11.58
CA GLU A 7 8.72 6.88 -11.88
C GLU A 7 10.20 6.49 -11.98
N ASN A 8 11.07 7.48 -12.18
CA ASN A 8 12.52 7.30 -12.26
C ASN A 8 13.21 7.40 -10.89
N LEU A 9 12.49 7.74 -9.82
CA LEU A 9 13.07 7.79 -8.48
C LEU A 9 13.49 6.38 -8.03
N PRO A 10 14.58 6.25 -7.25
CA PRO A 10 15.00 4.97 -6.68
C PRO A 10 13.91 4.33 -5.80
N ASN A 11 13.94 3.00 -5.68
CA ASN A 11 12.97 2.25 -4.87
C ASN A 11 13.05 2.65 -3.38
N GLU A 12 14.25 3.00 -2.92
CA GLU A 12 14.57 3.44 -1.57
C GLU A 12 13.72 4.65 -1.15
N ILE A 13 13.55 5.62 -2.06
CA ILE A 13 12.73 6.82 -1.81
C ILE A 13 11.25 6.44 -1.60
N PHE A 14 10.76 5.42 -2.33
CA PHE A 14 9.39 4.95 -2.16
C PHE A 14 9.21 4.18 -0.86
N TYR A 15 10.18 3.37 -0.45
CA TYR A 15 10.14 2.73 0.86
C TYR A 15 10.14 3.75 1.99
N GLU A 16 10.97 4.79 1.91
CA GLU A 16 10.94 5.89 2.87
C GLU A 16 9.56 6.57 2.92
N MET A 17 8.91 6.78 1.77
CA MET A 17 7.53 7.32 1.74
C MET A 17 6.51 6.35 2.34
N PHE A 18 6.65 5.06 2.08
CA PHE A 18 5.76 4.02 2.61
C PHE A 18 5.84 3.92 4.13
N ASP A 19 6.99 4.22 4.76
CA ASP A 19 7.11 4.26 6.22
C ASP A 19 6.22 5.35 6.89
N PHE A 20 5.78 6.37 6.12
CA PHE A 20 4.87 7.41 6.62
C PHE A 20 3.39 7.13 6.33
N LEU A 21 3.07 6.08 5.59
CA LEU A 21 1.72 5.76 5.13
C LEU A 21 1.27 4.40 5.68
N ASP A 22 -0.03 4.22 5.88
CA ASP A 22 -0.54 2.90 6.21
C ASP A 22 -0.64 2.02 4.95
N GLY A 23 -0.70 0.69 5.15
CA GLY A 23 -0.74 -0.25 4.03
C GLY A 23 -1.94 -0.06 3.10
N TYR A 24 -3.05 0.49 3.60
CA TYR A 24 -4.23 0.76 2.79
C TYR A 24 -4.01 1.98 1.88
N ASP A 25 -3.47 3.07 2.42
CA ASP A 25 -3.13 4.29 1.67
C ASP A 25 -2.07 3.99 0.61
N ILE A 26 -1.06 3.18 0.94
CA ILE A 26 -0.04 2.72 -0.01
C ILE A 26 -0.68 1.92 -1.14
N TYR A 27 -1.49 0.93 -0.80
CA TYR A 27 -2.15 0.08 -1.79
C TYR A 27 -3.08 0.91 -2.67
N GLN A 28 -3.91 1.77 -2.10
CA GLN A 28 -4.85 2.61 -2.85
C GLN A 28 -4.14 3.58 -3.80
N ALA A 29 -3.06 4.22 -3.36
CA ALA A 29 -2.36 5.22 -4.14
C ALA A 29 -1.42 4.64 -5.20
N PHE A 30 -0.77 3.49 -4.93
CA PHE A 30 0.34 3.00 -5.75
C PHE A 30 0.08 1.67 -6.49
N SER A 31 -0.95 0.88 -6.13
CA SER A 31 -1.16 -0.47 -6.70
C SER A 31 -1.48 -0.50 -8.19
N ASN A 32 -2.04 0.58 -8.73
CA ASN A 32 -2.48 0.66 -10.13
C ASN A 32 -1.72 1.70 -10.96
N LEU A 33 -0.55 2.14 -10.50
CA LEU A 33 0.25 3.14 -11.23
C LEU A 33 1.03 2.49 -12.38
N ASN A 34 1.81 1.46 -12.08
CA ASN A 34 2.52 0.64 -13.06
C ASN A 34 3.06 -0.64 -12.39
N ASN A 35 3.53 -1.58 -13.21
CA ASN A 35 4.04 -2.87 -12.75
C ASN A 35 5.23 -2.74 -11.76
N ARG A 36 6.03 -1.66 -11.86
CA ARG A 36 7.13 -1.43 -10.91
C ARG A 36 6.59 -1.16 -9.51
N PHE A 37 5.58 -0.30 -9.39
CA PHE A 37 4.96 -0.01 -8.09
C PHE A 37 4.16 -1.19 -7.54
N GLU A 38 3.46 -1.93 -8.40
CA GLU A 38 2.81 -3.17 -7.99
C GLU A 38 3.81 -4.18 -7.40
N ASN A 39 4.98 -4.36 -8.05
CA ASN A 39 6.06 -5.19 -7.53
C ASN A 39 6.64 -4.67 -6.21
N LEU A 40 6.83 -3.34 -6.09
CA LEU A 40 7.30 -2.70 -4.86
C LEU A 40 6.36 -2.98 -3.68
N ILE A 41 5.06 -2.78 -3.90
CA ILE A 41 4.03 -3.01 -2.90
C ILE A 41 3.96 -4.49 -2.51
N ASN A 42 4.01 -5.40 -3.48
CA ASN A 42 4.00 -6.83 -3.20
C ASN A 42 5.25 -7.28 -2.41
N SER A 43 6.41 -6.67 -2.66
CA SER A 43 7.62 -6.93 -1.87
C SER A 43 7.60 -6.29 -0.48
N SER A 44 6.97 -5.11 -0.34
CA SER A 44 6.94 -4.31 0.89
C SER A 44 5.83 -4.75 1.85
N LEU A 45 4.62 -5.00 1.37
CA LEU A 45 3.48 -5.43 2.17
C LEU A 45 3.72 -6.79 2.84
N LEU A 46 4.54 -7.67 2.24
CA LEU A 46 4.97 -8.90 2.91
C LEU A 46 5.78 -8.63 4.19
N MET A 47 6.44 -7.46 4.30
CA MET A 47 7.14 -7.02 5.51
C MET A 47 6.20 -6.33 6.50
N THR A 48 5.23 -5.54 6.03
CA THR A 48 4.27 -4.83 6.91
C THR A 48 3.15 -5.72 7.46
N ILE A 49 2.73 -6.78 6.75
CA ILE A 49 1.71 -7.73 7.22
C ILE A 49 2.19 -8.56 8.42
N GLN A 50 3.50 -8.60 8.71
CA GLN A 50 3.99 -9.17 9.98
C GLN A 50 3.62 -8.32 11.22
N ILE A 51 3.07 -7.12 11.05
CA ILE A 51 2.69 -6.22 12.14
C ILE A 51 1.19 -5.96 12.06
N SER A 52 0.38 -6.87 12.61
CA SER A 52 -0.91 -6.62 13.32
C SER A 52 -1.71 -7.92 13.50
N SER A 53 -1.15 -8.90 14.20
CA SER A 53 -1.98 -9.88 14.95
C SER A 53 -2.41 -9.31 16.32
N SER A 54 -2.63 -7.99 16.40
CA SER A 54 -3.41 -7.40 17.48
C SER A 54 -4.62 -6.72 16.84
N THR A 55 -5.76 -7.37 17.02
CA THR A 55 -7.05 -6.92 16.53
C THR A 55 -7.45 -5.60 17.20
N THR A 56 -7.10 -4.49 16.58
CA THR A 56 -7.95 -3.29 16.62
C THR A 56 -8.31 -2.96 15.18
N LEU A 57 -9.26 -3.75 14.65
CA LEU A 57 -9.96 -3.44 13.43
C LEU A 57 -10.54 -2.03 13.59
N ASP A 58 -9.90 -1.06 12.94
CA ASP A 58 -10.42 0.28 12.86
C ASP A 58 -11.86 0.20 12.32
N SER A 59 -12.76 0.92 12.98
CA SER A 59 -14.18 1.05 12.66
C SER A 59 -14.44 1.33 11.16
N ARG A 60 -13.47 1.90 10.45
CA ARG A 60 -13.50 2.18 9.02
C ARG A 60 -13.58 0.90 8.14
N TYR A 61 -13.08 -0.25 8.61
CA TYR A 61 -13.08 -1.51 7.86
C TYR A 61 -14.31 -2.40 8.10
N LYS A 62 -15.16 -2.04 9.08
CA LYS A 62 -16.39 -2.80 9.39
C LYS A 62 -17.36 -2.85 8.21
N HIS A 63 -17.53 -1.74 7.49
CA HIS A 63 -18.48 -1.64 6.38
C HIS A 63 -18.13 -2.56 5.19
N PHE A 64 -16.84 -2.82 4.96
CA PHE A 64 -16.39 -3.72 3.89
C PHE A 64 -16.59 -5.21 4.22
N LEU A 65 -16.55 -5.57 5.50
CA LEU A 65 -16.78 -6.95 5.95
C LEU A 65 -18.26 -7.31 5.98
N ASP A 66 -19.12 -6.36 6.37
CA ASP A 66 -20.57 -6.59 6.37
C ASP A 66 -21.14 -6.68 4.94
N SER A 67 -20.49 -6.05 3.96
CA SER A 67 -20.89 -6.12 2.55
C SER A 67 -20.53 -7.45 1.85
N ASN A 68 -19.71 -8.31 2.46
CA ASN A 68 -19.28 -9.60 1.89
C ASN A 68 -19.92 -10.82 2.58
N LYS A 69 -20.93 -10.60 3.44
CA LYS A 69 -21.80 -11.68 3.92
C LYS A 69 -23.01 -11.80 3.00
N HIS A 70 -22.87 -12.65 1.97
CA HIS A 70 -24.00 -13.23 1.24
C HIS A 70 -23.80 -14.75 1.20
#